data_AF-A0A7C3C5G0-F1
#
_entry.id   AF-A0A7C3C5G0-F1
#
_cell.length_a   1.000
_cell.length_b   1.000
_cell.length_c   1.000
_cell.angle_alpha   90.00
_cell.angle_beta   90.00
_cell.angle_gamma   90.00
#
_symmetry.space_group_name_H-M   'P 1'
#
loop_
_entity.id
_entity.type
_entity.pdbx_description
1 polymer ?
#
loop_
_entity_poly.entity_id
_entity_poly.type
_entity_poly.pdbx_seq_one_letter_code
_entity_poly.pdbx_strand_id
1 'polypeptide(L)'
;MKKTKPYTLPPKPPLPAGIQVAIDCLPFTSIFEEHGEELFKRGWCGHQDGNGNLYVDPVVINLLDFTIRPPHWRRHSRELICVPLSLSNGDGGFGYVRKDGRAHFAQFPYDNDCMPFANGVFVGYENGKVVYMNENFEAVQRTDYVYADPFNKNLSKVCRLKPKKNYDGEHFEWRGGQCGYIGTDYEIVVPLIHPYENTPRPTGGKYDGDDPTGIEARMVDTLYTQLGKDVPLEAVFLKDGCNFGNESDLEQMCVKKFSEVPKNFRKKGHSIREVILRLDDQTYYRGLVVYNGRGGGLSDWERQFYWKTIEQIGPPRE
;
A
#
# COMPACT_ATOMS: atom_id res chain seq x y z
N MET A 1 -33.34 -22.66 -13.92
CA MET A 1 -32.96 -21.45 -13.15
C MET A 1 -34.21 -20.61 -12.90
N LYS A 2 -34.61 -20.40 -11.64
CA LYS A 2 -35.74 -19.51 -11.30
C LYS A 2 -35.27 -18.06 -11.53
N LYS A 3 -35.95 -17.31 -12.40
CA LYS A 3 -35.72 -15.87 -12.55
C LYS A 3 -36.16 -15.19 -11.25
N THR A 4 -35.22 -14.74 -10.44
CA THR A 4 -35.50 -13.84 -9.33
C THR A 4 -36.09 -12.55 -9.89
N LYS A 5 -37.22 -12.09 -9.34
CA LYS A 5 -37.80 -10.80 -9.72
C LYS A 5 -36.77 -9.71 -9.38
N PRO A 6 -36.58 -8.70 -10.25
CA PRO A 6 -35.71 -7.58 -9.94
C PRO A 6 -36.20 -6.91 -8.65
N TYR A 7 -35.35 -6.90 -7.62
CA TYR A 7 -35.65 -6.27 -6.36
C TYR A 7 -35.68 -4.75 -6.58
N THR A 8 -36.81 -4.11 -6.33
CA THR A 8 -36.95 -2.65 -6.46
C THR A 8 -36.53 -2.01 -5.14
N LEU A 9 -35.52 -1.14 -5.17
CA LEU A 9 -35.04 -0.45 -3.98
C LEU A 9 -36.18 0.41 -3.40
N PRO A 10 -36.43 0.40 -2.07
CA PRO A 10 -37.33 1.36 -1.45
C PRO A 10 -36.78 2.79 -1.66
N PRO A 11 -37.66 3.81 -1.72
CA PRO A 11 -37.23 5.19 -1.82
C PRO A 11 -36.36 5.56 -0.62
N LYS A 12 -35.20 6.19 -0.88
CA LYS A 12 -34.27 6.62 0.17
C LYS A 12 -34.93 7.68 1.05
N PRO A 13 -34.75 7.63 2.38
CA PRO A 13 -35.25 8.68 3.28
C PRO A 13 -34.58 10.02 2.95
N PRO A 14 -35.24 11.16 3.23
CA PRO A 14 -34.65 12.47 3.01
C PRO A 14 -33.41 12.66 3.89
N LEU A 15 -32.43 13.43 3.38
CA LEU A 15 -31.22 13.76 4.12
C LEU A 15 -31.55 14.63 5.35
N PRO A 16 -30.84 14.46 6.47
CA PRO A 16 -30.90 15.40 7.58
C PRO A 16 -30.60 16.84 7.14
N ALA A 17 -31.24 17.81 7.79
CA ALA A 17 -31.05 19.22 7.46
C ALA A 17 -29.56 19.62 7.57
N GLY A 18 -29.03 20.28 6.54
CA GLY A 18 -27.63 20.70 6.46
C GLY A 18 -26.69 19.68 5.82
N ILE A 19 -27.16 18.46 5.53
CA ILE A 19 -26.36 17.45 4.81
C ILE A 19 -26.66 17.54 3.32
N GLN A 20 -25.63 17.81 2.52
CA GLN A 20 -25.74 17.90 1.07
C GLN A 20 -25.46 16.57 0.37
N VAL A 21 -24.59 15.73 0.97
CA VAL A 21 -24.18 14.46 0.40
C VAL A 21 -24.13 13.39 1.49
N ALA A 22 -24.81 12.26 1.25
CA ALA A 22 -24.79 11.09 2.13
C ALA A 22 -23.82 10.03 1.64
N ILE A 23 -23.31 9.22 2.57
CA ILE A 23 -22.64 7.96 2.28
C ILE A 23 -23.72 6.88 2.09
N ASP A 24 -23.70 6.18 0.96
CA ASP A 24 -24.60 5.06 0.69
C ASP A 24 -24.27 3.86 1.58
N CYS A 25 -25.29 3.13 2.01
CA CYS A 25 -25.12 1.89 2.76
C CYS A 25 -24.77 0.69 1.87
N LEU A 26 -25.08 0.74 0.57
CA LEU A 26 -24.91 -0.39 -0.33
C LEU A 26 -23.50 -1.02 -0.28
N PRO A 27 -22.40 -0.25 -0.28
CA PRO A 27 -21.05 -0.83 -0.21
C PRO A 27 -20.78 -1.64 1.06
N PHE A 28 -21.44 -1.33 2.17
CA PHE A 28 -21.30 -2.06 3.42
C PHE A 28 -22.09 -3.37 3.41
N THR A 29 -23.14 -3.48 2.59
CA THR A 29 -23.95 -4.71 2.53
C THR A 29 -23.17 -5.91 1.99
N SER A 30 -22.20 -5.70 1.10
CA SER A 30 -21.30 -6.78 0.63
C SER A 30 -20.24 -7.18 1.65
N ILE A 31 -20.00 -6.34 2.67
CA ILE A 31 -19.05 -6.64 3.76
C ILE A 31 -19.77 -7.41 4.87
N PHE A 32 -21.05 -7.14 5.10
CA PHE A 32 -21.84 -7.70 6.19
C PHE A 32 -23.03 -8.51 5.67
N GLU A 33 -22.80 -9.77 5.31
CA GLU A 33 -23.88 -10.66 4.86
C GLU A 33 -25.02 -10.77 5.89
N GLU A 34 -24.69 -10.82 7.18
CA GLU A 34 -25.66 -10.98 8.27
C GLU A 34 -26.45 -9.70 8.60
N HIS A 35 -25.89 -8.52 8.32
CA HIS A 35 -26.51 -7.21 8.61
C HIS A 35 -26.96 -6.45 7.36
N GLY A 36 -26.80 -7.06 6.17
CA GLY A 36 -27.04 -6.42 4.89
C GLY A 36 -28.45 -5.87 4.76
N GLU A 37 -29.48 -6.60 5.19
CA GLU A 37 -30.88 -6.13 5.14
C GLU A 37 -31.15 -4.91 6.04
N GLU A 38 -30.51 -4.84 7.20
CA GLU A 38 -30.69 -3.72 8.14
C GLU A 38 -30.06 -2.45 7.57
N LEU A 39 -28.80 -2.54 7.14
CA LEU A 39 -28.09 -1.42 6.51
C LEU A 39 -28.80 -0.96 5.24
N PHE A 40 -29.30 -1.91 4.46
CA PHE A 40 -30.06 -1.62 3.25
C PHE A 40 -31.32 -0.79 3.52
N LYS A 41 -32.07 -1.10 4.60
CA LYS A 41 -33.29 -0.34 4.97
C LYS A 41 -33.01 1.09 5.42
N ARG A 42 -31.82 1.40 5.91
CA ARG A 42 -31.44 2.75 6.37
C ARG A 42 -31.29 3.75 5.22
N GLY A 43 -30.87 3.29 4.04
CA GLY A 43 -30.66 4.11 2.84
C GLY A 43 -29.42 4.99 2.86
N TRP A 44 -28.94 5.44 4.03
CA TRP A 44 -27.67 6.16 4.20
C TRP A 44 -26.93 5.72 5.47
N CYS A 45 -25.60 5.71 5.37
CA CYS A 45 -24.66 5.16 6.34
C CYS A 45 -23.64 6.19 6.84
N GLY A 46 -23.86 7.46 6.53
CA GLY A 46 -23.01 8.56 6.92
C GLY A 46 -23.25 9.79 6.04
N HIS A 47 -22.37 10.77 6.15
CA HIS A 47 -22.47 12.00 5.38
C HIS A 47 -21.10 12.62 5.06
N GLN A 48 -21.12 13.54 4.10
CA GLN A 48 -20.01 14.46 3.83
C GLN A 48 -20.37 15.85 4.37
N ASP A 49 -19.45 16.49 5.08
CA ASP A 49 -19.63 17.88 5.52
C ASP A 49 -19.35 18.88 4.37
N GLY A 50 -19.56 20.16 4.63
CA GLY A 50 -19.32 21.22 3.64
C GLY A 50 -17.84 21.41 3.23
N ASN A 51 -16.90 20.78 3.94
CA ASN A 51 -15.47 20.81 3.64
C ASN A 51 -15.01 19.55 2.87
N GLY A 52 -15.92 18.60 2.63
CA GLY A 52 -15.61 17.35 1.96
C GLY A 52 -15.20 16.22 2.89
N ASN A 53 -15.17 16.42 4.22
CA ASN A 53 -14.83 15.38 5.19
C ASN A 53 -15.97 14.37 5.29
N LEU A 54 -15.64 13.09 5.41
CA LEU A 54 -16.62 12.01 5.50
C LEU A 54 -16.78 11.54 6.95
N TYR A 55 -18.03 11.29 7.33
CA TYR A 55 -18.41 10.79 8.65
C TYR A 55 -19.36 9.61 8.49
N VAL A 56 -18.90 8.42 8.84
CA VAL A 56 -19.67 7.18 8.86
C VAL A 56 -20.45 7.08 10.16
N ASP A 57 -21.72 6.65 10.06
CA ASP A 57 -22.63 6.55 11.19
C ASP A 57 -22.11 5.55 12.24
N PRO A 58 -22.18 5.86 13.55
CA PRO A 58 -21.69 4.98 14.61
C PRO A 58 -22.26 3.56 14.58
N VAL A 59 -23.49 3.37 14.09
CA VAL A 59 -24.04 2.01 13.98
C VAL A 59 -23.28 1.20 12.95
N VAL A 60 -22.88 1.79 11.82
CA VAL A 60 -22.07 1.12 10.80
C VAL A 60 -20.67 0.84 11.34
N ILE A 61 -20.10 1.80 12.07
CA ILE A 61 -18.80 1.64 12.72
C ILE A 61 -18.77 0.46 13.67
N ASN A 62 -19.84 0.25 14.45
CA ASN A 62 -19.93 -0.88 15.38
C ASN A 62 -20.04 -2.24 14.69
N LEU A 63 -20.37 -2.28 13.39
CA LEU A 63 -20.38 -3.50 12.60
C LEU A 63 -19.01 -3.81 11.98
N LEU A 64 -18.15 -2.81 11.78
CA LEU A 64 -16.83 -3.00 11.17
C LEU A 64 -15.88 -3.75 12.10
N ASP A 65 -15.28 -4.82 11.58
CA ASP A 65 -14.22 -5.55 12.26
C ASP A 65 -12.84 -4.96 11.92
N PHE A 66 -12.37 -4.03 12.75
CA PHE A 66 -11.04 -3.42 12.67
C PHE A 66 -9.88 -4.38 12.97
N THR A 67 -10.18 -5.65 13.31
CA THR A 67 -9.17 -6.70 13.49
C THR A 67 -8.84 -7.42 12.18
N ILE A 68 -9.77 -7.46 11.21
CA ILE A 68 -9.54 -8.04 9.89
C ILE A 68 -8.72 -7.07 9.05
N ARG A 69 -7.52 -7.50 8.63
CA ARG A 69 -6.62 -6.68 7.82
C ARG A 69 -6.05 -7.46 6.65
N PRO A 70 -6.00 -6.85 5.45
CA PRO A 70 -5.17 -7.37 4.39
C PRO A 70 -3.72 -7.48 4.90
N PRO A 71 -2.96 -8.52 4.52
CA PRO A 71 -1.62 -8.74 5.05
C PRO A 71 -0.65 -7.55 4.86
N HIS A 72 -0.83 -6.77 3.80
CA HIS A 72 -0.01 -5.60 3.51
C HIS A 72 -0.33 -4.37 4.39
N TRP A 73 -1.35 -4.45 5.26
CA TRP A 73 -1.84 -3.34 6.10
C TRP A 73 -1.39 -3.42 7.56
N ARG A 74 -0.63 -4.46 7.93
CA ARG A 74 -0.35 -4.81 9.33
C ARG A 74 0.49 -3.77 10.09
N ARG A 75 1.08 -2.77 9.41
CA ARG A 75 1.88 -1.72 10.04
C ARG A 75 1.11 -0.46 10.41
N HIS A 76 -0.13 -0.31 9.96
CA HIS A 76 -0.89 0.91 10.19
C HIS A 76 -1.75 0.80 11.45
N SER A 77 -2.17 1.95 11.97
CA SER A 77 -2.98 2.07 13.18
C SER A 77 -4.07 1.01 13.24
N ARG A 78 -4.29 0.48 14.45
CA ARG A 78 -5.37 -0.47 14.70
C ARG A 78 -6.77 0.12 14.62
N GLU A 79 -6.85 1.39 14.24
CA GLU A 79 -8.06 2.17 14.20
C GLU A 79 -8.58 2.39 12.78
N LEU A 80 -7.95 1.84 11.74
CA LEU A 80 -8.30 2.04 10.33
C LEU A 80 -8.72 0.74 9.64
N ILE A 81 -9.69 0.85 8.72
CA ILE A 81 -10.11 -0.22 7.79
C ILE A 81 -10.32 0.34 6.37
N CYS A 82 -9.98 -0.43 5.33
CA CYS A 82 -10.39 -0.12 3.96
C CYS A 82 -11.81 -0.56 3.76
N VAL A 83 -12.62 0.30 3.17
CA VAL A 83 -13.91 -0.13 2.66
C VAL A 83 -14.23 0.57 1.35
N PRO A 84 -15.04 -0.05 0.47
CA PRO A 84 -15.71 0.68 -0.57
C PRO A 84 -16.65 1.73 0.07
N LEU A 85 -16.63 2.94 -0.46
CA LEU A 85 -17.47 4.06 -0.09
C LEU A 85 -18.17 4.57 -1.35
N SER A 86 -19.42 4.96 -1.23
CA SER A 86 -20.18 5.61 -2.29
C SER A 86 -21.00 6.76 -1.70
N LEU A 87 -21.15 7.81 -2.48
CA LEU A 87 -21.86 9.03 -2.13
C LEU A 87 -23.14 9.17 -2.94
N SER A 88 -24.12 9.86 -2.36
CA SER A 88 -25.43 10.07 -2.98
C SER A 88 -25.39 10.92 -4.27
N ASN A 89 -24.28 11.62 -4.53
CA ASN A 89 -24.05 12.39 -5.74
C ASN A 89 -23.44 11.56 -6.89
N GLY A 90 -23.20 10.25 -6.68
CA GLY A 90 -22.61 9.34 -7.66
C GLY A 90 -21.10 9.17 -7.54
N ASP A 91 -20.43 9.95 -6.69
CA ASP A 91 -19.02 9.75 -6.40
C ASP A 91 -18.82 8.46 -5.56
N GLY A 92 -17.66 7.83 -5.69
CA GLY A 92 -17.36 6.61 -4.96
C GLY A 92 -15.98 6.06 -5.27
N GLY A 93 -15.56 5.09 -4.47
CA GLY A 93 -14.26 4.47 -4.56
C GLY A 93 -13.94 3.72 -3.28
N PHE A 94 -12.66 3.51 -3.01
CA PHE A 94 -12.20 2.97 -1.74
C PHE A 94 -11.74 4.09 -0.82
N GLY A 95 -11.95 3.91 0.47
CA GLY A 95 -11.55 4.88 1.47
C GLY A 95 -11.23 4.22 2.80
N TYR A 96 -10.41 4.93 3.56
CA TYR A 96 -10.12 4.58 4.93
C TYR A 96 -11.24 5.06 5.84
N VAL A 97 -11.70 4.20 6.73
CA VAL A 97 -12.63 4.54 7.82
C VAL A 97 -11.92 4.33 9.14
N ARG A 98 -12.04 5.32 10.03
CA ARG A 98 -11.55 5.26 11.40
C ARG A 98 -12.60 4.71 12.35
N LYS A 99 -12.14 4.12 13.45
CA LYS A 99 -12.99 3.65 14.56
C LYS A 99 -13.81 4.75 15.22
N ASP A 100 -13.43 6.01 15.08
CA ASP A 100 -14.21 7.16 15.57
C ASP A 100 -15.27 7.67 14.58
N GLY A 101 -15.43 7.00 13.43
CA GLY A 101 -16.41 7.37 12.41
C GLY A 101 -15.88 8.29 11.32
N ARG A 102 -14.70 8.91 11.47
CA ARG A 102 -14.13 9.70 10.37
C ARG A 102 -13.76 8.81 9.21
N ALA A 103 -13.85 9.34 7.99
CA ALA A 103 -13.45 8.62 6.79
C ALA A 103 -12.80 9.55 5.77
N HIS A 104 -12.02 8.96 4.86
CA HIS A 104 -11.42 9.68 3.74
C HIS A 104 -11.30 8.79 2.51
N PHE A 105 -11.59 9.33 1.33
CA PHE A 105 -11.29 8.63 0.09
C PHE A 105 -9.77 8.47 -0.07
N ALA A 106 -9.38 7.27 -0.47
CA ALA A 106 -8.00 6.87 -0.68
C ALA A 106 -7.97 5.85 -1.83
N GLN A 107 -8.62 6.15 -2.96
CA GLN A 107 -8.82 5.16 -4.00
C GLN A 107 -7.48 4.73 -4.62
N PHE A 108 -7.13 3.45 -4.52
CA PHE A 108 -5.99 2.92 -5.24
C PHE A 108 -6.31 2.97 -6.73
N PRO A 109 -5.50 3.63 -7.56
CA PRO A 109 -5.86 3.81 -8.95
C PRO A 109 -5.98 2.47 -9.66
N TYR A 110 -5.13 1.50 -9.33
CA TYR A 110 -4.92 0.29 -10.11
C TYR A 110 -5.77 -0.92 -9.71
N ASP A 111 -6.41 -0.88 -8.55
CA ASP A 111 -7.15 -2.03 -8.02
C ASP A 111 -8.32 -1.57 -7.15
N ASN A 112 -9.16 -2.53 -6.75
CA ASN A 112 -10.29 -2.35 -5.86
C ASN A 112 -9.84 -2.35 -4.38
N ASP A 113 -8.93 -1.44 -4.03
CA ASP A 113 -8.41 -1.29 -2.66
C ASP A 113 -8.08 0.18 -2.35
N CYS A 114 -7.71 0.46 -1.11
CA CYS A 114 -7.23 1.77 -0.69
C CYS A 114 -5.74 1.92 -1.04
N MET A 115 -5.30 3.15 -1.33
CA MET A 115 -3.90 3.48 -1.53
C MET A 115 -3.13 3.16 -0.26
N PRO A 116 -2.08 2.32 -0.34
CA PRO A 116 -1.32 1.96 0.84
C PRO A 116 -0.66 3.20 1.45
N PHE A 117 -0.51 3.17 2.76
CA PHE A 117 0.33 4.14 3.45
C PHE A 117 1.80 3.87 3.10
N ALA A 118 2.51 4.94 2.78
CA ALA A 118 3.95 4.92 2.54
C ALA A 118 4.57 6.14 3.21
N ASN A 119 5.72 5.94 3.86
CA ASN A 119 6.39 6.99 4.64
C ASN A 119 5.46 7.68 5.68
N GLY A 120 4.57 6.91 6.30
CA GLY A 120 3.65 7.40 7.34
C GLY A 120 2.44 8.19 6.81
N VAL A 121 2.26 8.31 5.50
CA VAL A 121 1.14 9.02 4.88
C VAL A 121 0.43 8.17 3.83
N PHE A 122 -0.85 8.46 3.58
CA PHE A 122 -1.55 7.99 2.38
C PHE A 122 -1.96 9.19 1.51
N VAL A 123 -2.30 8.92 0.26
CA VAL A 123 -2.81 9.92 -0.68
C VAL A 123 -4.33 9.98 -0.56
N GLY A 124 -4.82 11.12 -0.07
CA GLY A 124 -6.24 11.48 -0.06
C GLY A 124 -6.54 12.59 -1.05
N TYR A 125 -7.82 13.00 -1.09
CA TYR A 125 -8.29 14.08 -1.95
C TYR A 125 -9.18 15.05 -1.20
N GLU A 126 -8.85 16.35 -1.25
CA GLU A 126 -9.67 17.47 -0.76
C GLU A 126 -9.98 18.38 -1.96
N ASN A 127 -11.26 18.63 -2.26
CA ASN A 127 -11.68 19.50 -3.38
C ASN A 127 -11.04 19.14 -4.74
N GLY A 128 -10.87 17.84 -5.01
CA GLY A 128 -10.26 17.33 -6.23
C GLY A 128 -8.74 17.54 -6.32
N LYS A 129 -8.09 17.92 -5.21
CA LYS A 129 -6.65 18.09 -5.09
C LYS A 129 -6.05 17.04 -4.16
N VAL A 130 -4.82 16.64 -4.47
CA VAL A 130 -4.06 15.67 -3.67
C VAL A 130 -3.69 16.30 -2.33
N VAL A 131 -3.92 15.51 -1.28
CA VAL A 131 -3.45 15.77 0.07
C VAL A 131 -2.78 14.52 0.62
N TYR A 132 -1.61 14.67 1.22
CA TYR A 132 -0.94 13.60 1.94
C TYR A 132 -1.36 13.67 3.41
N MET A 133 -1.94 12.60 3.91
CA MET A 133 -2.54 12.54 5.24
C MET A 133 -1.91 11.46 6.09
N ASN A 134 -1.78 11.70 7.39
CA ASN A 134 -1.37 10.67 8.34
C ASN A 134 -2.54 9.75 8.71
N GLU A 135 -2.27 8.75 9.55
CA GLU A 135 -3.29 7.80 10.02
C GLU A 135 -4.40 8.46 10.87
N ASN A 136 -4.16 9.68 11.34
CA ASN A 136 -5.16 10.46 12.05
C ASN A 136 -6.08 11.28 11.14
N PHE A 137 -5.90 11.19 9.82
CA PHE A 137 -6.51 12.05 8.79
C PHE A 137 -6.15 13.52 8.95
N GLU A 138 -5.00 13.81 9.56
CA GLU A 138 -4.43 15.14 9.55
C GLU A 138 -3.63 15.31 8.26
N ALA A 139 -3.89 16.41 7.55
CA ALA A 139 -3.13 16.75 6.36
C ALA A 139 -1.68 17.10 6.75
N VAL A 140 -0.74 16.26 6.31
CA VAL A 140 0.70 16.50 6.41
C VAL A 140 1.13 17.47 5.32
N GLN A 141 0.61 17.30 4.09
CA GLN A 141 0.89 18.19 2.97
C GLN A 141 -0.32 18.37 2.06
N ARG A 142 -0.69 19.62 1.78
CA ARG A 142 -1.67 19.99 0.74
C ARG A 142 -0.95 20.40 -0.53
N THR A 143 -1.50 20.04 -1.69
CA THR A 143 -0.84 20.31 -2.98
C THR A 143 -1.81 20.89 -4.01
N ASP A 144 -1.28 21.41 -5.11
CA ASP A 144 -2.05 21.82 -6.29
C ASP A 144 -2.26 20.67 -7.31
N TYR A 145 -1.69 19.49 -7.02
CA TYR A 145 -1.77 18.31 -7.87
C TYR A 145 -3.18 17.73 -7.89
N VAL A 146 -3.56 17.13 -9.01
CA VAL A 146 -4.88 16.50 -9.22
C VAL A 146 -4.80 14.98 -9.22
N TYR A 147 -3.59 14.43 -9.17
CA TYR A 147 -3.31 13.01 -9.13
C TYR A 147 -1.95 12.78 -8.46
N ALA A 148 -1.86 11.74 -7.64
CA ALA A 148 -0.61 11.24 -7.09
C ALA A 148 -0.66 9.72 -6.93
N ASP A 149 0.48 9.08 -7.18
CA ASP A 149 0.76 7.72 -6.74
C ASP A 149 1.18 7.73 -5.25
N PRO A 150 1.06 6.60 -4.51
CA PRO A 150 1.64 6.53 -3.17
C PRO A 150 3.16 6.70 -3.26
N PHE A 151 3.81 7.05 -2.15
CA PHE A 151 5.27 6.99 -2.12
C PHE A 151 5.74 5.55 -2.35
N ASN A 152 6.71 5.40 -3.24
CA ASN A 152 7.39 4.16 -3.50
C ASN A 152 8.86 4.46 -3.76
N LYS A 153 9.76 3.90 -2.94
CA LYS A 153 11.19 4.23 -2.94
C LYS A 153 11.43 5.73 -2.76
N ASN A 154 10.78 6.32 -1.75
CA ASN A 154 10.82 7.74 -1.42
C ASN A 154 10.39 8.70 -2.54
N LEU A 155 9.68 8.20 -3.56
CA LEU A 155 9.16 8.99 -4.66
C LEU A 155 7.67 8.81 -4.82
N SER A 156 6.94 9.91 -4.98
CA SER A 156 5.54 9.91 -5.42
C SER A 156 5.50 10.53 -6.81
N LYS A 157 4.91 9.80 -7.78
CA LYS A 157 4.62 10.39 -9.08
C LYS A 157 3.38 11.27 -8.92
N VAL A 158 3.48 12.52 -9.33
CA VAL A 158 2.41 13.52 -9.16
C VAL A 158 2.10 14.19 -10.49
N CYS A 159 0.85 14.63 -10.66
CA CYS A 159 0.43 15.33 -11.87
C CYS A 159 -0.41 16.58 -11.58
N ARG A 160 -0.14 17.67 -12.30
CA ARG A 160 -0.96 18.90 -12.32
C ARG A 160 -2.17 18.79 -13.24
N LEU A 161 -2.05 18.02 -14.32
CA LEU A 161 -3.16 17.67 -15.20
C LEU A 161 -3.45 16.18 -15.06
N LYS A 162 -4.74 15.83 -14.90
CA LYS A 162 -5.17 14.47 -14.63
C LYS A 162 -4.84 13.59 -15.84
N PRO A 163 -4.03 12.53 -15.68
CA PRO A 163 -3.84 11.57 -16.76
C PRO A 163 -5.16 10.87 -17.08
N LYS A 164 -5.30 10.35 -18.30
CA LYS A 164 -6.49 9.61 -18.71
C LYS A 164 -6.25 8.11 -18.51
N LYS A 165 -7.30 7.39 -18.11
CA LYS A 165 -7.28 5.93 -18.12
C LYS A 165 -7.35 5.45 -19.57
N ASN A 166 -6.39 4.64 -19.97
CA ASN A 166 -6.40 3.89 -21.21
C ASN A 166 -6.64 2.42 -20.86
N TYR A 167 -7.82 1.90 -21.18
CA TYR A 167 -8.23 0.56 -20.78
C TYR A 167 -7.72 -0.49 -21.77
N ASP A 168 -7.21 -1.59 -21.23
CA ASP A 168 -6.86 -2.83 -21.94
C ASP A 168 -7.51 -4.00 -21.20
N GLY A 169 -8.75 -4.33 -21.61
CA GLY A 169 -9.61 -5.26 -20.88
C GLY A 169 -10.06 -4.72 -19.53
N GLU A 170 -9.88 -5.51 -18.46
CA GLU A 170 -10.18 -5.13 -17.08
C GLU A 170 -9.12 -4.23 -16.44
N HIS A 171 -7.93 -4.18 -17.04
CA HIS A 171 -6.83 -3.36 -16.61
C HIS A 171 -6.84 -2.02 -17.34
N PHE A 172 -6.16 -1.04 -16.78
CA PHE A 172 -5.90 0.22 -17.46
C PHE A 172 -4.52 0.74 -17.09
N GLU A 173 -4.00 1.58 -17.96
CA GLU A 173 -2.80 2.37 -17.72
C GLU A 173 -3.14 3.86 -17.76
N TRP A 174 -2.37 4.67 -17.05
CA TRP A 174 -2.49 6.13 -17.11
C TRP A 174 -1.66 6.67 -18.27
N ARG A 175 -2.27 7.54 -19.09
CA ARG A 175 -1.59 8.23 -20.20
C ARG A 175 -1.82 9.74 -20.19
N GLY A 176 -0.83 10.48 -20.66
CA GLY A 176 -0.85 11.94 -20.78
C GLY A 176 -0.70 12.66 -19.44
N GLY A 177 -1.31 13.84 -19.32
CA GLY A 177 -1.16 14.70 -18.14
C GLY A 177 0.10 15.56 -18.16
N GLN A 178 0.42 16.16 -17.02
CA GLN A 178 1.63 16.93 -16.77
C GLN A 178 2.19 16.50 -15.42
N CYS A 179 3.14 15.57 -15.49
CA CYS A 179 3.56 14.75 -14.39
C CYS A 179 5.07 14.85 -14.17
N GLY A 180 5.46 14.58 -12.93
CA GLY A 180 6.81 14.57 -12.42
C GLY A 180 6.90 13.71 -11.18
N TYR A 181 7.96 13.88 -10.41
CA TYR A 181 8.16 13.18 -9.15
C TYR A 181 8.47 14.16 -8.04
N ILE A 182 7.93 13.89 -6.85
CA ILE A 182 8.33 14.56 -5.61
C ILE A 182 9.01 13.58 -4.66
N GLY A 183 9.88 14.11 -3.81
CA GLY A 183 10.46 13.40 -2.68
C GLY A 183 9.51 13.36 -1.47
N THR A 184 9.93 12.66 -0.42
CA THR A 184 9.21 12.59 0.87
C THR A 184 9.26 13.89 1.67
N ASP A 185 10.14 14.81 1.28
CA ASP A 185 10.18 16.21 1.67
C ASP A 185 9.20 17.08 0.87
N TYR A 186 8.44 16.47 -0.05
CA TYR A 186 7.48 17.09 -0.96
C TYR A 186 8.07 18.06 -1.99
N GLU A 187 9.40 18.09 -2.10
CA GLU A 187 10.11 18.88 -3.10
C GLU A 187 10.09 18.17 -4.47
N ILE A 188 10.06 18.97 -5.54
CA ILE A 188 10.08 18.45 -6.91
C ILE A 188 11.45 17.85 -7.22
N VAL A 189 11.49 16.55 -7.48
CA VAL A 189 12.68 15.81 -7.91
C VAL A 189 12.74 15.72 -9.43
N VAL A 190 11.60 15.55 -10.09
CA VAL A 190 11.48 15.56 -11.56
C VAL A 190 10.44 16.59 -11.95
N PRO A 191 10.77 17.55 -12.85
CA PRO A 191 9.85 18.60 -13.28
C PRO A 191 8.52 18.04 -13.83
N LEU A 192 7.41 18.72 -13.53
CA LEU A 192 6.06 18.30 -13.89
C LEU A 192 5.69 18.65 -15.35
N ILE A 193 6.51 18.22 -16.29
CA ILE A 193 6.38 18.53 -17.73
C ILE A 193 6.16 17.29 -18.59
N HIS A 194 6.23 16.10 -18.00
CA HIS A 194 6.21 14.85 -18.73
C HIS A 194 4.79 14.26 -18.76
N PRO A 195 4.41 13.54 -19.82
CA PRO A 195 3.23 12.68 -19.75
C PRO A 195 3.51 11.52 -18.78
N TYR A 196 2.46 10.98 -18.17
CA TYR A 196 2.53 9.98 -17.11
C TYR A 196 3.40 8.77 -17.45
N GLU A 197 3.19 8.23 -18.65
CA GLU A 197 3.83 7.04 -19.19
C GLU A 197 5.33 7.25 -19.49
N ASN A 198 5.74 8.50 -19.77
CA ASN A 198 7.12 8.84 -20.10
C ASN A 198 7.79 9.73 -19.05
N THR A 199 7.23 9.80 -17.84
CA THR A 199 7.85 10.55 -16.74
C THR A 199 9.12 9.81 -16.31
N PRO A 200 10.31 10.39 -16.52
CA PRO A 200 11.56 9.70 -16.18
C PRO A 200 11.62 9.49 -14.68
N ARG A 201 11.79 8.24 -14.26
CA ARG A 201 11.99 7.92 -12.85
C ARG A 201 13.45 8.17 -12.49
N PRO A 202 13.75 8.97 -11.46
CA PRO A 202 15.11 9.09 -10.93
C PRO A 202 15.65 7.72 -10.53
N THR A 203 16.92 7.49 -10.86
CA THR A 203 17.72 6.37 -10.36
C THR A 203 18.91 6.92 -9.58
N GLY A 204 19.55 6.08 -8.77
CA GLY A 204 20.66 6.44 -7.89
C GLY A 204 20.22 6.93 -6.51
N GLY A 205 21.09 6.71 -5.51
CA GLY A 205 20.88 7.22 -4.14
C GLY A 205 19.52 6.80 -3.56
N LYS A 206 18.90 7.62 -2.71
CA LYS A 206 17.64 7.36 -1.98
C LYS A 206 16.42 6.94 -2.80
N TYR A 207 16.52 6.95 -4.13
CA TYR A 207 15.45 6.64 -5.08
C TYR A 207 15.53 5.21 -5.65
N ASP A 208 16.64 4.52 -5.41
CA ASP A 208 16.84 3.12 -5.76
C ASP A 208 16.55 2.14 -4.61
N GLY A 209 16.36 0.86 -4.96
CA GLY A 209 16.10 -0.23 -4.03
C GLY A 209 14.62 -0.35 -3.65
N ASP A 210 14.17 -1.48 -3.16
CA ASP A 210 12.80 -1.69 -2.71
C ASP A 210 12.59 -1.02 -1.34
N ASP A 211 11.42 -0.39 -1.16
CA ASP A 211 10.99 0.11 0.14
C ASP A 211 10.85 -1.11 1.07
N PRO A 212 11.49 -1.14 2.25
CA PRO A 212 11.32 -2.22 3.20
C PRO A 212 9.92 -2.17 3.85
N THR A 213 8.85 -2.26 3.07
CA THR A 213 7.46 -2.28 3.57
C THR A 213 6.90 -3.70 3.73
N GLY A 214 7.67 -4.74 3.36
CA GLY A 214 7.28 -6.15 3.46
C GLY A 214 8.11 -7.01 4.43
N ILE A 215 8.40 -8.24 4.00
CA ILE A 215 9.27 -9.20 4.70
C ILE A 215 10.65 -8.58 4.97
N GLU A 216 11.06 -7.71 4.06
CA GLU A 216 12.30 -6.98 4.06
C GLU A 216 12.48 -6.16 5.34
N ALA A 217 11.45 -5.53 5.88
CA ALA A 217 11.64 -4.71 7.09
C ALA A 217 11.95 -5.50 8.36
N ARG A 218 11.35 -6.70 8.51
CA ARG A 218 11.70 -7.56 9.66
C ARG A 218 13.12 -8.07 9.54
N MET A 219 13.54 -8.36 8.31
CA MET A 219 14.93 -8.70 8.03
C MET A 219 15.82 -7.53 8.41
N VAL A 220 15.43 -6.32 8.01
CA VAL A 220 16.10 -5.06 8.32
C VAL A 220 16.20 -4.80 9.82
N ASP A 221 15.14 -4.94 10.61
CA ASP A 221 15.17 -4.78 12.08
C ASP A 221 16.17 -5.76 12.73
N THR A 222 16.17 -7.01 12.26
CA THR A 222 17.12 -8.04 12.71
C THR A 222 18.56 -7.67 12.36
N LEU A 223 18.74 -7.13 11.15
CA LEU A 223 19.98 -6.66 10.59
C LEU A 223 20.56 -5.47 11.36
N TYR A 224 19.75 -4.46 11.66
CA TYR A 224 20.14 -3.32 12.50
C TYR A 224 20.65 -3.77 13.86
N THR A 225 19.90 -4.65 14.51
CA THR A 225 20.26 -5.21 15.81
C THR A 225 21.63 -5.90 15.76
N GLN A 226 21.95 -6.57 14.65
CA GLN A 226 23.22 -7.28 14.47
C GLN A 226 24.38 -6.38 14.05
N LEU A 227 24.14 -5.33 13.27
CA LEU A 227 25.17 -4.40 12.82
C LEU A 227 25.59 -3.43 13.93
N GLY A 228 24.81 -3.29 15.00
CA GLY A 228 25.11 -2.42 16.14
C GLY A 228 25.27 -0.95 15.73
N LYS A 229 24.64 -0.56 14.61
CA LYS A 229 24.70 0.79 14.07
C LYS A 229 23.38 1.51 14.30
N ASP A 230 23.48 2.74 14.79
CA ASP A 230 22.36 3.68 14.93
C ASP A 230 21.99 4.37 13.59
N VAL A 231 22.64 4.00 12.48
CA VAL A 231 22.45 4.62 11.17
C VAL A 231 21.27 3.98 10.48
N PRO A 232 20.20 4.73 10.13
CA PRO A 232 19.04 4.15 9.46
C PRO A 232 19.38 3.53 8.10
N LEU A 233 18.52 2.63 7.64
CA LEU A 233 18.56 1.91 6.39
C LEU A 233 17.74 2.70 5.40
N GLU A 234 18.37 2.97 4.28
CA GLU A 234 17.80 3.75 3.21
C GLU A 234 17.12 2.87 2.15
N ALA A 235 17.70 1.71 1.83
CA ALA A 235 17.23 0.85 0.75
C ALA A 235 17.61 -0.63 0.88
N VAL A 236 16.73 -1.51 0.38
CA VAL A 236 16.99 -2.95 0.24
C VAL A 236 16.99 -3.32 -1.25
N PHE A 237 18.04 -3.96 -1.71
CA PHE A 237 18.16 -4.48 -3.06
C PHE A 237 18.13 -6.00 -2.98
N LEU A 238 17.01 -6.59 -3.41
CA LEU A 238 16.90 -8.03 -3.53
C LEU A 238 17.52 -8.46 -4.86
N LYS A 239 18.46 -9.41 -4.80
CA LYS A 239 18.90 -10.15 -5.98
C LYS A 239 18.18 -11.49 -6.06
N ASP A 240 18.20 -12.10 -7.24
CA ASP A 240 17.57 -13.40 -7.50
C ASP A 240 17.91 -14.43 -6.42
N GLY A 241 16.86 -15.12 -5.96
CA GLY A 241 16.93 -16.11 -4.90
C GLY A 241 16.83 -17.53 -5.43
N CYS A 242 17.34 -18.48 -4.64
CA CYS A 242 17.23 -19.91 -4.89
C CYS A 242 16.16 -20.51 -3.97
N ASN A 243 15.26 -21.34 -4.50
CA ASN A 243 14.27 -22.08 -3.71
C ASN A 243 14.76 -23.49 -3.37
N PHE A 244 14.59 -23.93 -2.13
CA PHE A 244 14.86 -25.30 -1.71
C PHE A 244 13.66 -26.20 -2.04
N GLY A 245 13.75 -27.01 -3.08
CA GLY A 245 12.73 -28.03 -3.33
C GLY A 245 12.71 -28.62 -4.73
N ASN A 246 13.29 -27.93 -5.71
CA ASN A 246 13.53 -28.43 -7.05
C ASN A 246 15.02 -28.76 -7.17
N GLU A 247 15.35 -30.04 -7.35
CA GLU A 247 16.73 -30.47 -7.62
C GLU A 247 17.25 -29.90 -8.96
N SER A 248 16.35 -29.47 -9.86
CA SER A 248 16.68 -28.80 -11.12
C SER A 248 17.20 -27.37 -10.95
N ASP A 249 16.89 -26.69 -9.84
CA ASP A 249 17.22 -25.26 -9.65
C ASP A 249 18.52 -25.06 -8.85
N LEU A 250 19.24 -26.15 -8.56
CA LEU A 250 20.59 -26.11 -7.98
C LEU A 250 21.62 -25.78 -9.07
N GLU A 251 21.48 -24.62 -9.70
CA GLU A 251 22.56 -24.04 -10.49
C GLU A 251 23.82 -23.88 -9.63
N GLN A 252 25.00 -23.89 -10.26
CA GLN A 252 26.29 -23.78 -9.55
C GLN A 252 26.35 -22.58 -8.61
N MET A 253 25.66 -21.47 -8.95
CA MET A 253 25.56 -20.28 -8.12
C MET A 253 24.80 -20.53 -6.81
N CYS A 254 23.72 -21.33 -6.85
CA CYS A 254 22.97 -21.73 -5.66
C CYS A 254 23.81 -22.66 -4.77
N VAL A 255 24.60 -23.57 -5.34
CA VAL A 255 25.48 -24.49 -4.58
C VAL A 255 26.55 -23.74 -3.78
N LYS A 256 27.17 -22.70 -4.36
CA LYS A 256 28.17 -21.89 -3.65
C LYS A 256 27.55 -21.17 -2.46
N LYS A 257 26.45 -20.43 -2.68
CA LYS A 257 25.72 -19.71 -1.62
C LYS A 257 25.19 -20.68 -0.54
N PHE A 258 24.80 -21.88 -0.95
CA PHE A 258 24.36 -22.94 -0.04
C PHE A 258 25.46 -23.41 0.91
N SER A 259 26.71 -23.49 0.46
CA SER A 259 27.81 -23.91 1.31
C SER A 259 28.05 -22.96 2.49
N GLU A 260 27.65 -21.70 2.38
CA GLU A 260 27.85 -20.64 3.36
C GLU A 260 26.75 -20.58 4.45
N VAL A 261 25.59 -21.20 4.20
CA VAL A 261 24.45 -21.26 5.14
C VAL A 261 24.61 -22.44 6.12
N PRO A 262 24.40 -22.29 7.44
CA PRO A 262 24.51 -23.40 8.38
C PRO A 262 23.51 -24.53 8.08
N LYS A 263 23.92 -25.79 8.30
CA LYS A 263 23.13 -26.99 7.91
C LYS A 263 21.71 -27.00 8.49
N ASN A 264 21.50 -26.47 9.68
CA ASN A 264 20.19 -26.40 10.33
C ASN A 264 19.19 -25.47 9.61
N PHE A 265 19.64 -24.59 8.71
CA PHE A 265 18.79 -23.74 7.87
C PHE A 265 18.62 -24.28 6.44
N ARG A 266 19.28 -25.37 6.07
CA ARG A 266 19.22 -26.02 4.75
C ARG A 266 18.07 -27.03 4.65
N LYS A 267 16.84 -26.58 4.92
CA LYS A 267 15.66 -27.46 4.92
C LYS A 267 14.88 -27.33 3.62
N LYS A 268 14.28 -28.44 3.17
CA LYS A 268 13.34 -28.44 2.03
C LYS A 268 12.19 -27.45 2.32
N GLY A 269 11.88 -26.59 1.35
CA GLY A 269 10.87 -25.55 1.46
C GLY A 269 11.40 -24.18 1.90
N HIS A 270 12.67 -24.09 2.32
CA HIS A 270 13.28 -22.77 2.53
C HIS A 270 13.58 -22.08 1.18
N SER A 271 14.00 -20.83 1.20
CA SER A 271 14.65 -20.16 0.07
C SER A 271 15.81 -19.33 0.59
N ILE A 272 16.85 -19.14 -0.23
CA ILE A 272 17.95 -18.21 0.05
C ILE A 272 17.86 -17.04 -0.92
N ARG A 273 17.94 -15.82 -0.41
CA ARG A 273 18.15 -14.60 -1.22
C ARG A 273 19.45 -13.92 -0.82
N GLU A 274 20.14 -13.38 -1.81
CA GLU A 274 21.16 -12.38 -1.56
C GLU A 274 20.49 -11.02 -1.46
N VAL A 275 20.85 -10.29 -0.42
CA VAL A 275 20.33 -8.96 -0.17
C VAL A 275 21.50 -8.01 -0.06
N ILE A 276 21.40 -6.92 -0.80
CA ILE A 276 22.27 -5.78 -0.65
C ILE A 276 21.47 -4.70 0.07
N LEU A 277 22.03 -4.16 1.13
CA LEU A 277 21.44 -3.09 1.94
C LEU A 277 22.25 -1.84 1.67
N ARG A 278 21.59 -0.69 1.62
CA ARG A 278 22.25 0.60 1.70
C ARG A 278 21.76 1.35 2.93
N LEU A 279 22.68 1.74 3.79
CA LEU A 279 22.41 2.59 4.94
C LEU A 279 22.35 4.07 4.52
N ASP A 280 21.76 4.92 5.35
CA ASP A 280 21.63 6.38 5.13
C ASP A 280 22.99 7.06 4.88
N ASP A 281 24.05 6.55 5.51
CA ASP A 281 25.44 7.01 5.28
C ASP A 281 26.02 6.56 3.93
N GLN A 282 25.19 6.02 3.03
CA GLN A 282 25.53 5.45 1.73
C GLN A 282 26.45 4.23 1.79
N THR A 283 26.65 3.62 2.97
CA THR A 283 27.40 2.36 3.04
C THR A 283 26.56 1.19 2.61
N TYR A 284 27.17 0.27 1.85
CA TYR A 284 26.50 -0.92 1.35
C TYR A 284 26.95 -2.16 2.10
N TYR A 285 25.98 -3.02 2.42
CA TYR A 285 26.23 -4.32 3.02
C TYR A 285 25.62 -5.41 2.16
N ARG A 286 26.34 -6.52 2.01
CA ARG A 286 25.82 -7.72 1.37
C ARG A 286 25.65 -8.81 2.41
N GLY A 287 24.54 -9.52 2.32
CA GLY A 287 24.37 -10.77 3.06
C GLY A 287 23.38 -11.72 2.42
N LEU A 288 23.22 -12.86 3.08
CA LEU A 288 22.29 -13.91 2.68
C LEU A 288 21.16 -13.98 3.69
N VAL A 289 19.95 -14.12 3.16
CA VAL A 289 18.73 -14.30 3.94
C VAL A 289 18.17 -15.66 3.59
N VAL A 290 17.93 -16.46 4.62
CA VAL A 290 17.20 -17.72 4.49
C VAL A 290 15.83 -17.57 5.11
N TYR A 291 14.79 -17.95 4.37
CA TYR A 291 13.40 -17.91 4.83
C TYR A 291 12.67 -19.20 4.46
N ASN A 292 11.52 -19.49 5.06
CA ASN A 292 10.68 -20.63 4.70
C ASN A 292 9.60 -20.20 3.70
N GLY A 293 9.69 -20.65 2.44
CA GLY A 293 8.78 -20.26 1.36
C GLY A 293 7.52 -21.13 1.26
N ARG A 294 7.36 -22.17 2.09
CA ARG A 294 6.14 -22.99 2.10
C ARG A 294 5.03 -22.32 2.91
N GLY A 295 4.24 -21.49 2.25
CA GLY A 295 2.97 -21.00 2.74
C GLY A 295 2.44 -19.90 1.83
N GLY A 296 1.33 -20.14 1.13
CA GLY A 296 0.66 -19.19 0.26
C GLY A 296 0.00 -18.01 0.98
N GLY A 297 0.68 -17.44 1.98
CA GLY A 297 0.23 -16.30 2.77
C GLY A 297 1.36 -15.75 3.63
N LEU A 298 1.42 -14.42 3.72
CA LEU A 298 2.41 -13.65 4.49
C LEU A 298 2.39 -13.89 6.02
N SER A 299 1.49 -14.75 6.53
CA SER A 299 1.28 -14.95 7.97
C SER A 299 2.13 -16.03 8.66
N ASP A 300 2.70 -17.00 7.94
CA ASP A 300 3.44 -18.13 8.54
C ASP A 300 4.98 -17.96 8.58
N TRP A 301 5.47 -16.78 8.22
CA TRP A 301 6.90 -16.49 8.04
C TRP A 301 7.68 -16.31 9.34
N GLU A 302 7.07 -16.59 10.49
CA GLU A 302 7.51 -16.10 11.79
C GLU A 302 8.73 -16.76 12.43
N ARG A 303 9.37 -17.80 11.87
CA ARG A 303 10.19 -18.66 12.76
C ARG A 303 11.65 -18.91 12.45
N GLN A 304 12.21 -18.68 11.26
CA GLN A 304 13.64 -18.95 11.04
C GLN A 304 14.24 -17.99 10.01
N PHE A 305 14.71 -16.83 10.48
CA PHE A 305 15.58 -15.95 9.69
C PHE A 305 17.03 -16.27 10.03
N TYR A 306 17.82 -16.63 9.02
CA TYR A 306 19.27 -16.62 9.12
C TYR A 306 19.79 -15.45 8.30
N TRP A 307 20.43 -14.50 8.97
CA TRP A 307 21.26 -13.47 8.34
C TRP A 307 22.73 -13.79 8.61
N LYS A 308 23.53 -13.68 7.57
CA LYS A 308 24.99 -13.60 7.68
C LYS A 308 25.45 -12.39 6.89
N THR A 309 25.97 -11.39 7.60
CA THR A 309 26.71 -10.30 6.94
C THR A 309 27.94 -10.94 6.30
N ILE A 310 28.05 -10.84 4.99
CA ILE A 310 29.19 -11.40 4.26
C ILE A 310 30.28 -10.34 4.20
N GLU A 311 29.91 -9.10 3.87
CA GLU A 311 30.89 -8.04 3.60
C GLU A 311 30.23 -6.66 3.53
N GLN A 312 30.94 -5.63 3.98
CA GLN A 312 30.71 -4.26 3.53
C GLN A 312 31.23 -4.16 2.10
N ILE A 313 30.42 -3.64 1.19
CA ILE A 313 30.76 -3.51 -0.23
C ILE A 313 30.76 -2.05 -0.66
N GLY A 314 31.38 -1.77 -1.81
CA GLY A 314 31.14 -0.51 -2.52
C GLY A 314 29.74 -0.48 -3.15
N PRO A 315 29.33 0.66 -3.73
CA PRO A 315 28.08 0.73 -4.48
C PRO A 315 28.07 -0.35 -5.58
N PRO A 316 26.93 -1.02 -5.81
CA PRO A 316 26.81 -1.98 -6.91
C PRO A 316 27.13 -1.27 -8.23
N ARG A 317 27.93 -1.94 -9.07
CA ARG A 317 28.14 -1.47 -10.45
C ARG A 317 26.85 -1.72 -11.23
N GLU A 318 26.34 -0.68 -11.88
CA GLU A 318 25.26 -0.77 -12.87
C GLU A 318 25.63 -1.71 -14.02
#